data_AF-A0A7J9LZE2-F1
#
_entry.id   AF-A0A7J9LZE2-F1
#
_cell.length_a   1.000
_cell.length_b   1.000
_cell.length_c   1.000
_cell.angle_alpha   90.00
_cell.angle_beta   90.00
_cell.angle_gamma   90.00
#
_symmetry.space_group_name_H-M   'P 1'
#
loop_
_entity.id
_entity.type
_entity.pdbx_description
1 polymer ?
#
loop_
_entity_poly.entity_id
_entity_poly.type
_entity_poly.pdbx_seq_one_letter_code
_entity_poly.pdbx_strand_id
1 'polypeptide(L)'
;MGPNAKVIPLGQMDGDAIRLVTARKVWIDHNTLYECQDGLLDVTRGSTNVTVSNNWFRNQDKVMLLGHDDGHLRDRNMMVTVIFNHFGPNCNQRMPRVRHGYAHVANNFYQGWEQYAIGGSMSPSIKSEANYFVAPNDVGNKEVTWRKGEKGLWKFYSVGDVLKNGASFNKQTGVGGAKPNYSQEQNFKVVNAMFVKELTSESGVLQCSRSLIC
;
A
#
# COMPACT_ATOMS: atom_id res chain seq x y z
N MET A 1 -12.84 -16.74 -22.09
CA MET A 1 -11.43 -16.92 -22.48
C MET A 1 -11.36 -16.92 -24.00
N GLY A 2 -10.42 -16.20 -24.61
CA GLY A 2 -10.25 -16.20 -26.06
C GLY A 2 -9.60 -17.51 -26.55
N PRO A 3 -9.73 -17.85 -27.84
CA PRO A 3 -9.27 -19.13 -28.42
C PRO A 3 -7.74 -19.38 -28.30
N ASN A 4 -6.94 -18.36 -27.96
CA ASN A 4 -5.48 -18.47 -27.81
C ASN A 4 -5.00 -18.29 -26.35
N ALA A 5 -5.89 -18.41 -25.37
CA ALA A 5 -5.51 -18.26 -23.96
C ALA A 5 -4.67 -19.46 -23.50
N LYS A 6 -3.41 -19.22 -23.13
CA LYS A 6 -2.54 -20.24 -22.53
C LYS A 6 -2.87 -20.39 -21.05
N VAL A 7 -3.20 -21.61 -20.63
CA VAL A 7 -3.34 -21.94 -19.20
C VAL A 7 -1.96 -21.88 -18.56
N ILE A 8 -1.81 -21.08 -17.51
CA ILE A 8 -0.58 -20.96 -16.73
C ILE A 8 -0.81 -21.65 -15.39
N PRO A 9 -0.11 -22.76 -15.09
CA PRO A 9 -0.18 -23.38 -13.77
C PRO A 9 0.42 -22.42 -12.73
N LEU A 10 -0.39 -22.00 -11.76
CA LEU A 10 0.04 -21.04 -10.73
C LEU A 10 0.68 -21.69 -9.49
N GLY A 11 0.67 -23.03 -9.41
CA GLY A 11 1.15 -23.77 -8.24
C GLY A 11 0.16 -23.73 -7.07
N GLN A 12 0.61 -24.12 -5.88
CA GLN A 12 -0.18 -23.98 -4.65
C GLN A 12 -0.45 -22.50 -4.39
N MET A 13 -1.71 -22.18 -4.06
CA MET A 13 -2.11 -20.83 -3.73
C MET A 13 -2.09 -20.64 -2.22
N ASP A 14 -1.45 -19.54 -1.81
CA ASP A 14 -1.48 -19.05 -0.43
C ASP A 14 -2.90 -18.54 -0.12
N GLY A 15 -3.29 -18.53 1.15
CA GLY A 15 -4.61 -18.04 1.58
C GLY A 15 -4.65 -16.52 1.68
N ASP A 16 -4.30 -15.84 0.58
CA ASP A 16 -4.42 -14.38 0.43
C ASP A 16 -5.87 -13.99 0.09
N ALA A 17 -6.35 -12.83 0.55
CA ALA A 17 -7.68 -12.36 0.18
C ALA A 17 -7.80 -12.03 -1.32
N ILE A 18 -6.84 -11.25 -1.84
CA ILE A 18 -6.76 -10.86 -3.25
C ILE A 18 -5.31 -11.00 -3.72
N ARG A 19 -5.11 -11.75 -4.81
CA ARG A 19 -3.79 -11.93 -5.43
C ARG A 19 -3.83 -11.56 -6.91
N LEU A 20 -3.04 -10.56 -7.28
CA LEU A 20 -2.81 -10.15 -8.66
C LEU A 20 -1.50 -10.75 -9.17
N VAL A 21 -1.59 -11.51 -10.27
CA VAL A 21 -0.47 -12.18 -10.92
C VAL A 21 -0.47 -11.79 -12.39
N THR A 22 0.62 -11.20 -12.88
CA THR A 22 0.75 -10.74 -14.28
C THR A 22 -0.38 -9.80 -14.74
N ALA A 23 -1.04 -9.11 -13.81
CA ALA A 23 -2.22 -8.30 -14.07
C ALA A 23 -1.88 -6.84 -14.40
N ARG A 24 -2.75 -6.15 -15.14
CA ARG A 24 -2.54 -4.73 -15.47
C ARG A 24 -3.85 -3.97 -15.48
N LYS A 25 -3.81 -2.70 -15.08
CA LYS A 25 -4.98 -1.78 -15.05
C LYS A 25 -6.10 -2.35 -14.16
N VAL A 26 -5.78 -2.53 -12.88
CA VAL A 26 -6.70 -3.07 -11.89
C VAL A 26 -7.03 -2.00 -10.85
N TRP A 27 -8.29 -1.92 -10.46
CA TRP A 27 -8.76 -1.04 -9.40
C TRP A 27 -9.40 -1.88 -8.30
N ILE A 28 -8.89 -1.74 -7.07
CA ILE A 28 -9.40 -2.40 -5.87
C ILE A 28 -9.94 -1.30 -4.96
N ASP A 29 -11.26 -1.21 -4.89
CA ASP A 29 -11.96 -0.09 -4.26
C ASP A 29 -13.06 -0.57 -3.30
N HIS A 30 -13.23 0.13 -2.17
CA HIS A 30 -14.31 -0.10 -1.21
C HIS A 30 -14.47 -1.56 -0.74
N ASN A 31 -13.37 -2.21 -0.40
CA ASN A 31 -13.36 -3.54 0.22
C ASN A 31 -13.00 -3.46 1.70
N THR A 32 -13.58 -4.32 2.52
CA THR A 32 -13.12 -4.57 3.89
C THR A 32 -12.37 -5.89 3.92
N LEU A 33 -11.06 -5.87 4.15
CA LEU A 33 -10.15 -7.01 4.06
C LEU A 33 -9.53 -7.29 5.43
N TYR A 34 -9.68 -8.51 5.94
CA TYR A 34 -9.23 -8.91 7.28
C TYR A 34 -9.11 -10.43 7.43
N GLU A 35 -8.34 -10.89 8.42
CA GLU A 35 -8.29 -12.28 8.92
C GLU A 35 -8.08 -13.37 7.84
N CYS A 36 -7.15 -13.13 6.93
CA CYS A 36 -6.74 -14.12 5.94
C CYS A 36 -5.55 -14.95 6.40
N GLN A 37 -5.39 -16.14 5.84
CA GLN A 37 -4.38 -17.11 6.29
C GLN A 37 -2.94 -16.63 6.06
N ASP A 38 -2.67 -15.92 4.95
CA ASP A 38 -1.35 -15.31 4.69
C ASP A 38 -1.42 -13.78 4.56
N GLY A 39 -1.61 -13.24 3.35
CA GLY A 39 -1.74 -11.82 3.07
C GLY A 39 -3.18 -11.34 2.89
N LEU A 40 -3.42 -10.03 2.84
CA LEU A 40 -4.70 -9.49 2.33
C LEU A 40 -4.60 -9.17 0.84
N LEU A 41 -3.54 -8.47 0.42
CA LEU A 41 -3.38 -8.07 -0.98
C LEU A 41 -1.94 -8.29 -1.48
N ASP A 42 -1.82 -9.15 -2.48
CA ASP A 42 -0.55 -9.43 -3.15
C ASP A 42 -0.57 -8.95 -4.61
N VAL A 43 0.36 -8.05 -4.97
CA VAL A 43 0.57 -7.57 -6.36
C VAL A 43 1.93 -8.03 -6.82
N THR A 44 1.98 -9.03 -7.70
CA THR A 44 3.23 -9.77 -7.97
C THR A 44 3.42 -10.13 -9.44
N ARG A 45 4.61 -10.63 -9.76
CA ARG A 45 4.97 -11.24 -11.05
C ARG A 45 4.70 -10.34 -12.25
N GLY A 46 5.21 -9.11 -12.20
CA GLY A 46 5.08 -8.10 -13.25
C GLY A 46 3.71 -7.44 -13.33
N SER A 47 2.89 -7.56 -12.28
CA SER A 47 1.65 -6.79 -12.20
C SER A 47 1.94 -5.29 -12.08
N THR A 48 1.13 -4.44 -12.73
CA THR A 48 1.39 -2.98 -12.76
C THR A 48 0.14 -2.17 -13.06
N ASN A 49 0.19 -0.85 -12.87
CA ASN A 49 -0.94 0.07 -13.01
C ASN A 49 -2.13 -0.37 -12.15
N VAL A 50 -1.88 -0.50 -10.85
CA VAL A 50 -2.88 -0.87 -9.85
C VAL A 50 -3.21 0.33 -8.98
N THR A 51 -4.49 0.58 -8.76
CA THR A 51 -4.98 1.53 -7.76
C THR A 51 -5.68 0.77 -6.65
N VAL A 52 -5.29 1.02 -5.42
CA VAL A 52 -5.89 0.46 -4.20
C VAL A 52 -6.46 1.64 -3.42
N SER A 53 -7.78 1.79 -3.40
CA SER A 53 -8.43 2.95 -2.78
C SER A 53 -9.63 2.64 -1.91
N ASN A 54 -9.90 3.51 -0.94
CA ASN A 54 -11.09 3.44 -0.08
C ASN A 54 -11.29 2.08 0.61
N ASN A 55 -10.25 1.26 0.77
CA ASN A 55 -10.37 -0.04 1.42
C ASN A 55 -10.12 0.11 2.93
N TRP A 56 -10.76 -0.77 3.71
CA TRP A 56 -10.49 -0.92 5.12
C TRP A 56 -9.74 -2.23 5.37
N PHE A 57 -8.45 -2.12 5.72
CA PHE A 57 -7.60 -3.23 6.12
C PHE A 57 -7.53 -3.30 7.64
N ARG A 58 -7.79 -4.47 8.24
CA ARG A 58 -7.74 -4.64 9.71
C ARG A 58 -7.42 -6.08 10.08
N ASN A 59 -7.03 -6.32 11.34
CA ASN A 59 -6.83 -7.66 11.92
C ASN A 59 -6.00 -8.58 11.01
N GLN A 60 -4.77 -8.17 10.68
CA GLN A 60 -3.87 -8.95 9.84
C GLN A 60 -2.41 -8.74 10.21
N ASP A 61 -1.62 -9.82 10.21
CA ASP A 61 -0.16 -9.71 10.27
C ASP A 61 0.41 -9.06 8.99
N LYS A 62 0.24 -9.71 7.83
CA LYS A 62 0.79 -9.29 6.54
C LYS A 62 -0.29 -8.63 5.68
N VAL A 63 -0.32 -7.30 5.62
CA VAL A 63 -1.42 -6.60 4.91
C VAL A 63 -1.26 -6.64 3.39
N MET A 64 -0.23 -6.00 2.84
CA MET A 64 -0.09 -5.75 1.41
C MET A 64 1.35 -5.95 0.92
N LEU A 65 1.56 -6.93 0.05
CA LEU A 65 2.85 -7.20 -0.58
C LEU A 65 2.86 -6.76 -2.04
N LEU A 66 3.75 -5.83 -2.36
CA LEU A 66 3.99 -5.37 -3.71
C LEU A 66 5.35 -5.94 -4.16
N GLY A 67 5.32 -7.00 -4.95
CA GLY A 67 6.48 -7.78 -5.38
C GLY A 67 6.90 -8.85 -4.37
N HIS A 68 6.96 -10.11 -4.80
CA HIS A 68 7.13 -11.28 -3.92
C HIS A 68 8.57 -11.82 -3.87
N ASP A 69 9.25 -11.83 -5.02
CA ASP A 69 10.54 -12.49 -5.22
C ASP A 69 11.65 -11.47 -5.46
N ASP A 70 12.74 -11.62 -4.71
CA ASP A 70 13.91 -10.76 -4.79
C ASP A 70 14.60 -10.85 -6.17
N GLY A 71 14.49 -12.00 -6.86
CA GLY A 71 15.02 -12.22 -8.20
C GLY A 71 14.09 -11.80 -9.35
N HIS A 72 12.84 -11.42 -9.07
CA HIS A 72 11.86 -11.11 -10.12
C HIS A 72 11.99 -9.68 -10.66
N LEU A 73 13.03 -9.43 -11.46
CA LEU A 73 13.38 -8.09 -11.93
C LEU A 73 12.31 -7.38 -12.77
N ARG A 74 11.32 -8.10 -13.30
CA ARG A 74 10.19 -7.46 -14.02
C ARG A 74 9.34 -6.58 -13.10
N ASP A 75 9.35 -6.81 -11.79
CA ASP A 75 8.65 -5.98 -10.81
C ASP A 75 9.23 -4.56 -10.72
N ARG A 76 10.39 -4.27 -11.32
CA ARG A 76 10.91 -2.88 -11.48
C ARG A 76 9.94 -1.97 -12.25
N ASN A 77 9.09 -2.55 -13.11
CA ASN A 77 8.08 -1.82 -13.88
C ASN A 77 6.71 -1.73 -13.16
N MET A 78 6.60 -2.28 -11.95
CA MET A 78 5.38 -2.21 -11.15
C MET A 78 5.16 -0.77 -10.68
N MET A 79 3.95 -0.27 -10.92
CA MET A 79 3.47 1.02 -10.39
C MET A 79 2.14 0.79 -9.69
N VAL A 80 2.09 1.17 -8.41
CA VAL A 80 0.89 1.04 -7.58
C VAL A 80 0.58 2.37 -6.89
N THR A 81 -0.68 2.76 -6.90
CA THR A 81 -1.20 3.89 -6.12
C THR A 81 -2.02 3.33 -4.97
N VAL A 82 -1.69 3.69 -3.74
CA VAL A 82 -2.40 3.32 -2.51
C VAL A 82 -2.94 4.61 -1.90
N ILE A 83 -4.24 4.81 -1.93
CA ILE A 83 -4.85 6.10 -1.57
C ILE A 83 -6.17 5.98 -0.80
N PHE A 84 -6.44 6.84 0.18
CA PHE A 84 -7.70 6.85 0.94
C PHE A 84 -8.05 5.53 1.65
N ASN A 85 -7.07 4.67 1.92
CA ASN A 85 -7.31 3.44 2.66
C ASN A 85 -7.21 3.71 4.17
N HIS A 86 -7.99 2.96 4.95
CA HIS A 86 -7.85 2.86 6.39
C HIS A 86 -7.10 1.58 6.73
N PHE A 87 -5.90 1.72 7.29
CA PHE A 87 -5.10 0.64 7.84
C PHE A 87 -5.22 0.61 9.37
N GLY A 88 -5.91 -0.39 9.88
CA GLY A 88 -6.12 -0.62 11.30
C GLY A 88 -7.60 -0.76 11.66
N PRO A 89 -7.92 -1.24 12.88
CA PRO A 89 -6.97 -1.63 13.91
C PRO A 89 -6.27 -2.97 13.61
N ASN A 90 -5.22 -3.27 14.39
CA ASN A 90 -4.53 -4.56 14.43
C ASN A 90 -3.92 -5.00 13.09
N CYS A 91 -3.31 -4.07 12.37
CA CYS A 91 -2.46 -4.41 11.22
C CYS A 91 -1.00 -4.42 11.67
N ASN A 92 -0.32 -5.57 11.61
CA ASN A 92 1.04 -5.67 12.13
C ASN A 92 2.07 -4.98 11.22
N GLN A 93 2.03 -5.29 9.92
CA GLN A 93 3.04 -4.86 8.96
C GLN A 93 2.57 -4.85 7.49
N ARG A 94 3.45 -4.33 6.62
CA ARG A 94 3.32 -4.35 5.15
C ARG A 94 2.16 -3.50 4.62
N MET A 95 2.15 -2.21 4.92
CA MET A 95 1.10 -1.28 4.51
C MET A 95 1.63 -0.10 3.64
N PRO A 96 2.27 -0.34 2.48
CA PRO A 96 2.63 -1.63 1.88
C PRO A 96 4.06 -2.07 2.25
N ARG A 97 4.43 -3.31 1.88
CA ARG A 97 5.84 -3.71 1.70
C ARG A 97 6.16 -3.86 0.22
N VAL A 98 7.16 -3.11 -0.26
CA VAL A 98 7.47 -3.00 -1.70
C VAL A 98 8.81 -3.63 -2.05
N ARG A 99 8.88 -4.29 -3.21
CA ARG A 99 10.10 -4.76 -3.86
C ARG A 99 10.23 -4.23 -5.27
N HIS A 100 11.45 -3.79 -5.63
CA HIS A 100 11.86 -3.30 -6.95
C HIS A 100 11.12 -2.08 -7.49
N GLY A 101 9.81 -2.15 -7.62
CA GLY A 101 8.97 -1.16 -8.29
C GLY A 101 8.67 0.09 -7.49
N TYR A 102 7.61 0.76 -7.91
CA TYR A 102 7.17 2.05 -7.39
C TYR A 102 5.81 1.96 -6.69
N ALA A 103 5.71 2.62 -5.53
CA ALA A 103 4.44 2.85 -4.84
C ALA A 103 4.26 4.33 -4.50
N HIS A 104 3.13 4.91 -4.91
CA HIS A 104 2.64 6.18 -4.40
C HIS A 104 1.63 5.89 -3.30
N VAL A 105 1.94 6.28 -2.07
CA VAL A 105 1.13 6.04 -0.89
C VAL A 105 0.64 7.40 -0.41
N ALA A 106 -0.61 7.76 -0.70
CA ALA A 106 -1.13 9.10 -0.48
C ALA A 106 -2.40 9.12 0.36
N ASN A 107 -2.57 10.09 1.27
CA ASN A 107 -3.80 10.30 2.04
C ASN A 107 -4.43 9.02 2.68
N ASN A 108 -3.63 8.07 3.13
CA ASN A 108 -4.11 6.91 3.88
C ASN A 108 -4.06 7.17 5.39
N PHE A 109 -5.00 6.58 6.12
CA PHE A 109 -5.03 6.62 7.57
C PHE A 109 -4.39 5.36 8.14
N TYR A 110 -3.42 5.52 9.03
CA TYR A 110 -2.73 4.43 9.71
C TYR A 110 -2.95 4.52 11.21
N GLN A 111 -3.51 3.45 11.78
CA GLN A 111 -3.86 3.39 13.19
C GLN A 111 -3.23 2.16 13.85
N GLY A 112 -2.08 2.36 14.49
CA GLY A 112 -1.40 1.33 15.29
C GLY A 112 -0.87 0.18 14.44
N TRP A 113 0.40 0.27 14.05
CA TRP A 113 1.15 -0.88 13.56
C TRP A 113 1.93 -1.53 14.70
N GLU A 114 2.17 -2.83 14.60
CA GLU A 114 2.97 -3.54 15.61
C GLU A 114 4.46 -3.57 15.21
N GLN A 115 4.83 -3.88 13.96
CA GLN A 115 6.24 -3.87 13.53
C GLN A 115 6.64 -2.60 12.78
N TYR A 116 5.94 -2.29 11.68
CA TYR A 116 6.16 -1.09 10.85
C TYR A 116 4.94 -0.87 9.93
N ALA A 117 4.75 0.35 9.44
CA ALA A 117 3.71 0.59 8.43
C ALA A 117 4.24 0.37 7.01
N ILE A 118 5.25 1.14 6.59
CA ILE A 118 5.72 1.13 5.19
C ILE A 118 7.08 0.44 5.11
N GLY A 119 7.15 -0.67 4.38
CA GLY A 119 8.34 -1.50 4.26
C GLY A 119 8.91 -1.55 2.85
N GLY A 120 10.19 -1.91 2.72
CA GLY A 120 10.75 -2.22 1.42
C GLY A 120 12.06 -3.00 1.40
N SER A 121 12.28 -3.70 0.30
CA SER A 121 13.53 -4.44 0.01
C SER A 121 13.80 -4.45 -1.49
N MET A 122 15.04 -4.74 -1.92
CA MET A 122 15.43 -4.71 -3.34
C MET A 122 15.18 -3.34 -4.00
N SER A 123 15.63 -2.28 -3.33
CA SER A 123 15.71 -0.92 -3.89
C SER A 123 14.39 -0.36 -4.45
N PRO A 124 13.26 -0.45 -3.71
CA PRO A 124 12.01 0.09 -4.20
C PRO A 124 12.01 1.62 -4.13
N SER A 125 11.07 2.22 -4.83
CA SER A 125 10.81 3.64 -4.78
C SER A 125 9.42 3.93 -4.22
N ILE A 126 9.36 4.55 -3.04
CA ILE A 126 8.13 4.81 -2.32
C ILE A 126 8.00 6.31 -2.05
N LYS A 127 6.88 6.90 -2.50
CA LYS A 127 6.48 8.25 -2.15
C LYS A 127 5.32 8.17 -1.15
N SER A 128 5.58 8.49 0.11
CA SER A 128 4.56 8.76 1.12
C SER A 128 4.18 10.24 1.03
N GLU A 129 2.91 10.53 0.74
CA GLU A 129 2.41 11.89 0.57
C GLU A 129 1.12 12.14 1.38
N ALA A 130 1.22 13.02 2.35
CA ALA A 130 0.09 13.48 3.16
C ALA A 130 -0.76 12.36 3.79
N ASN A 131 -0.12 11.29 4.26
CA ASN A 131 -0.74 10.26 5.09
C ASN A 131 -0.86 10.72 6.54
N TYR A 132 -1.75 10.08 7.30
CA TYR A 132 -1.93 10.34 8.73
C TYR A 132 -1.57 9.10 9.54
N PHE A 133 -0.45 9.15 10.26
CA PHE A 133 0.06 8.05 11.06
C PHE A 133 -0.17 8.29 12.55
N VAL A 134 -0.83 7.34 13.20
CA VAL A 134 -0.92 7.26 14.66
C VAL A 134 -0.17 6.02 15.11
N ALA A 135 1.02 6.22 15.69
CA ALA A 135 1.81 5.13 16.26
C ALA A 135 1.04 4.42 17.41
N PRO A 136 1.33 3.13 17.68
CA PRO A 136 0.77 2.40 18.81
C PRO A 136 1.07 3.10 20.15
N ASN A 137 0.28 2.84 21.18
CA ASN A 137 0.48 3.45 22.51
C ASN A 137 1.70 2.90 23.24
N ASP A 138 2.12 1.68 22.91
CA ASP A 138 3.29 1.05 23.51
C ASP A 138 4.56 1.90 23.28
N VAL A 139 5.52 1.77 24.20
CA VAL A 139 6.76 2.58 24.17
C VAL A 139 7.63 2.23 22.95
N GLY A 140 7.48 1.02 22.41
CA GLY A 140 8.18 0.54 21.22
C GLY A 140 7.51 0.93 19.89
N ASN A 141 8.25 0.72 18.79
CA ASN A 141 7.75 0.74 17.40
C ASN A 141 7.05 2.02 16.94
N LYS A 142 7.75 3.15 17.11
CA LYS A 142 7.32 4.47 16.61
C LYS A 142 7.73 4.75 15.17
N GLU A 143 8.72 4.03 14.65
CA GLU A 143 9.19 4.24 13.29
C GLU A 143 8.19 3.66 12.28
N VAL A 144 7.74 4.51 11.36
CA VAL A 144 6.82 4.15 10.26
C VAL A 144 7.49 3.19 9.28
N THR A 145 8.81 3.34 9.07
CA THR A 145 9.51 2.70 7.96
C THR A 145 10.35 1.48 8.36
N TRP A 146 10.37 0.47 7.50
CA TRP A 146 11.27 -0.67 7.60
C TRP A 146 11.98 -0.95 6.27
N ARG A 147 13.26 -1.35 6.33
CA ARG A 147 14.13 -1.49 5.16
C ARG A 147 15.02 -2.72 5.27
N LYS A 148 15.17 -3.46 4.17
CA LYS A 148 16.11 -4.58 4.04
C LYS A 148 16.92 -4.50 2.74
N GLY A 149 18.23 -4.77 2.83
CA GLY A 149 19.20 -4.60 1.74
C GLY A 149 20.30 -3.57 2.04
N GLU A 150 21.05 -3.17 1.01
CA GLU A 150 22.15 -2.22 1.13
C GLU A 150 21.65 -0.77 1.30
N LYS A 151 22.25 -0.06 2.27
CA LYS A 151 21.95 1.35 2.53
C LYS A 151 22.35 2.20 1.31
N GLY A 152 21.42 3.02 0.81
CA GLY A 152 21.69 3.98 -0.28
C GLY A 152 20.95 3.69 -1.58
N LEU A 153 20.41 2.47 -1.74
CA LEU A 153 19.64 2.11 -2.93
C LEU A 153 18.12 2.31 -2.78
N TRP A 154 17.64 2.46 -1.55
CA TRP A 154 16.22 2.70 -1.27
C TRP A 154 15.85 4.15 -1.50
N LYS A 155 14.63 4.37 -2.00
CA LYS A 155 14.12 5.71 -2.30
C LYS A 155 12.80 5.92 -1.57
N PHE A 156 12.88 6.30 -0.29
CA PHE A 156 11.72 6.54 0.57
C PHE A 156 11.57 8.04 0.84
N TYR A 157 10.48 8.61 0.36
CA TYR A 157 10.17 10.03 0.51
C TYR A 157 8.92 10.20 1.35
N SER A 158 8.94 11.15 2.27
CA SER A 158 7.78 11.59 3.04
C SER A 158 7.56 13.08 2.77
N VAL A 159 6.35 13.44 2.37
CA VAL A 159 5.95 14.80 2.01
C VAL A 159 4.60 15.11 2.65
N GLY A 160 4.57 16.05 3.60
CA GLY A 160 3.32 16.51 4.21
C GLY A 160 2.59 15.49 5.10
N ASP A 161 3.25 14.38 5.48
CA ASP A 161 2.68 13.39 6.39
C ASP A 161 2.47 13.98 7.81
N VAL A 162 1.37 13.58 8.45
CA VAL A 162 1.12 13.87 9.86
C VAL A 162 1.51 12.67 10.71
N LEU A 163 2.41 12.90 11.66
CA LEU A 163 2.93 11.89 12.58
C LEU A 163 2.41 12.18 13.99
N LYS A 164 1.64 11.25 14.56
CA LYS A 164 1.05 11.37 15.91
C LYS A 164 1.54 10.25 16.82
N ASN A 165 1.41 10.49 18.13
CA ASN A 165 1.76 9.54 19.19
C ASN A 165 3.23 9.08 19.17
N GLY A 166 4.13 10.01 18.82
CA GLY A 166 5.57 9.75 18.72
C GLY A 166 6.02 9.12 17.41
N ALA A 167 5.13 8.90 16.43
CA ALA A 167 5.50 8.35 15.13
C ALA A 167 6.66 9.11 14.48
N SER A 168 7.58 8.39 13.85
CA SER A 168 8.72 8.94 13.12
C SER A 168 8.83 8.35 11.72
N PHE A 169 9.38 9.13 10.79
CA PHE A 169 9.68 8.67 9.44
C PHE A 169 11.12 9.05 9.10
N ASN A 170 12.02 8.07 9.12
CA ASN A 170 13.42 8.29 8.80
C ASN A 170 13.61 8.41 7.28
N LYS A 171 13.51 9.61 6.71
CA LYS A 171 13.60 9.87 5.26
C LYS A 171 14.99 9.60 4.66
N GLN A 172 15.04 9.25 3.38
CA GLN A 172 16.28 9.31 2.57
C GLN A 172 16.20 10.45 1.54
N THR A 173 17.36 11.02 1.20
CA THR A 173 17.56 12.34 0.57
C THR A 173 17.04 12.47 -0.87
N GLY A 174 16.52 13.66 -1.19
CA GLY A 174 16.13 14.13 -2.53
C GLY A 174 14.96 15.10 -2.48
N VAL A 175 15.21 16.40 -2.62
CA VAL A 175 14.16 17.42 -2.75
C VAL A 175 13.35 17.12 -4.02
N GLY A 176 12.03 16.93 -3.90
CA GLY A 176 11.14 16.66 -5.04
C GLY A 176 10.63 15.22 -5.19
N GLY A 177 11.17 14.26 -4.42
CA GLY A 177 10.62 12.91 -4.26
C GLY A 177 10.62 12.01 -5.50
N ALA A 178 10.25 10.74 -5.31
CA ALA A 178 9.99 9.82 -6.42
C ALA A 178 8.66 10.17 -7.09
N LYS A 179 8.73 10.75 -8.28
CA LYS A 179 7.52 11.09 -9.04
C LYS A 179 6.96 9.83 -9.72
N PRO A 180 5.65 9.59 -9.61
CA PRO A 180 4.97 8.49 -10.28
C PRO A 180 4.94 8.63 -11.81
N ASN A 181 5.31 9.81 -12.34
CA ASN A 181 5.18 10.19 -13.75
C ASN A 181 3.77 9.93 -14.30
N TYR A 182 2.75 10.31 -13.52
CA TYR A 182 1.36 10.25 -13.96
C TYR A 182 1.14 11.06 -15.24
N SER A 183 0.34 10.49 -16.15
CA SER A 183 -0.25 11.27 -17.25
C SER A 183 -1.22 12.32 -16.70
N GLN A 184 -1.67 13.23 -17.56
CA GLN A 184 -2.64 14.24 -17.18
C GLN A 184 -3.94 13.63 -16.66
N GLU A 185 -4.37 12.51 -17.24
CA GLU A 185 -5.57 11.75 -16.86
C GLU A 185 -5.40 10.95 -15.58
N GLN A 186 -4.16 10.61 -15.21
CA GLN A 186 -3.83 9.88 -13.98
C GLN A 186 -3.59 10.82 -12.80
N ASN A 187 -3.44 12.13 -13.04
CA ASN A 187 -3.20 13.09 -11.98
C ASN A 187 -4.43 13.25 -11.09
N PHE A 188 -4.19 13.30 -9.78
CA PHE A 188 -5.20 13.56 -8.77
C PHE A 188 -4.66 14.55 -7.75
N LYS A 189 -5.58 15.23 -7.05
CA LYS A 189 -5.22 16.15 -5.98
C LYS A 189 -4.96 15.38 -4.69
N VAL A 190 -3.76 15.55 -4.13
CA VAL A 190 -3.46 15.11 -2.76
C VAL A 190 -3.91 16.21 -1.79
N VAL A 191 -4.72 15.84 -0.82
CA VAL A 191 -5.29 16.74 0.18
C VAL A 191 -4.35 16.84 1.38
N ASN A 192 -4.47 17.89 2.19
CA ASN A 192 -3.70 18.01 3.42
C ASN A 192 -3.98 16.83 4.36
N ALA A 193 -2.91 16.26 4.93
CA ALA A 193 -2.99 15.09 5.80
C ALA A 193 -3.97 15.25 6.97
N MET A 194 -4.20 16.48 7.46
CA MET A 194 -5.13 16.74 8.58
C MET A 194 -6.58 16.30 8.28
N PHE A 195 -7.00 16.25 7.01
CA PHE A 195 -8.34 15.81 6.61
C PHE A 195 -8.42 14.31 6.32
N VAL A 196 -7.32 13.57 6.40
CA VAL A 196 -7.28 12.13 6.05
C VAL A 196 -8.30 11.33 6.85
N LYS A 197 -8.48 11.61 8.14
CA LYS A 197 -9.48 10.91 8.96
C LYS A 197 -10.91 11.07 8.43
N GLU A 198 -11.23 12.23 7.89
CA GLU A 198 -12.53 12.49 7.26
C GLU A 198 -12.61 11.84 5.87
N LEU A 199 -11.54 11.96 5.07
CA LEU A 199 -11.46 11.34 3.74
C LEU A 199 -11.56 9.81 3.77
N THR A 200 -11.15 9.18 4.86
CA THR A 200 -11.20 7.72 5.04
C THR A 200 -12.31 7.27 5.99
N SER A 201 -13.29 8.13 6.34
CA SER A 201 -14.37 7.73 7.26
C SER A 201 -15.27 6.65 6.67
N GLU A 202 -15.42 6.66 5.34
CA GLU A 202 -16.23 5.70 4.57
C GLU A 202 -15.39 4.56 3.95
N SER A 203 -14.14 4.37 4.39
CA SER A 203 -13.31 3.27 3.90
C SER A 203 -13.95 1.92 4.24
N GLY A 204 -13.88 0.98 3.30
CA GLY A 204 -14.48 -0.35 3.42
C GLY A 204 -15.70 -0.52 2.53
N VAL A 205 -16.48 -1.58 2.78
CA VAL A 205 -17.69 -1.88 2.00
C VAL A 205 -18.71 -0.75 2.15
N LEU A 206 -19.19 -0.25 1.02
CA LEU A 206 -20.29 0.73 0.98
C LEU A 206 -21.57 0.12 1.57
N GLN A 207 -22.16 0.82 2.53
CA GLN A 207 -23.45 0.41 3.11
C GLN A 207 -24.59 1.04 2.30
N CYS A 208 -25.22 0.24 1.46
CA CYS A 208 -26.38 0.67 0.70
C CYS A 208 -27.65 0.52 1.54
N SER A 209 -28.43 1.59 1.64
CA SER A 209 -29.77 1.57 2.23
C SER A 209 -30.80 1.96 1.18
N ARG A 210 -32.08 1.64 1.37
CA ARG A 210 -33.14 2.01 0.41
C ARG A 210 -33.21 3.51 0.11
N SER A 211 -32.64 4.36 0.96
CA SER A 211 -32.56 5.82 0.82
C SER A 211 -31.23 6.34 0.27
N LEU A 212 -30.22 5.49 0.04
CA LEU A 212 -28.90 5.87 -0.45
C LEU A 212 -28.56 5.04 -1.69
N ILE A 213 -28.39 5.71 -2.83
CA ILE A 213 -27.91 5.07 -4.06
C ILE A 213 -26.40 4.88 -3.92
N CYS A 214 -26.00 3.62 -3.94
CA CYS A 214 -24.69 3.16 -4.39
C CYS A 214 -24.83 2.82 -5.89
#